data_AF-A0A971XQ06-F1
#
_entry.id   AF-A0A971XQ06-F1
#
_cell.length_a   1.000
_cell.length_b   1.000
_cell.length_c   1.000
_cell.angle_alpha   90.00
_cell.angle_beta   90.00
_cell.angle_gamma   90.00
#
_symmetry.space_group_name_H-M   'P 1'
#
loop_
_entity.id
_entity.type
_entity.pdbx_description
1 polymer ?
#
loop_
_entity_poly.entity_id
_entity_poly.type
_entity_poly.pdbx_seq_one_letter_code
_entity_poly.pdbx_strand_id
1 'polypeptide(L)' 'MTTKQLQGVFWVVLVAFLGWDWHASEPVNLRQEPPLIAAGSGQAASGGHCSLAK' A
#
# COMPACT_ATOMS: atom_id res chain seq x y z
N MET A 1 -18.52 -29.62 6.80
CA MET A 1 -17.97 -28.97 5.59
C MET A 1 -16.82 -29.81 5.07
N THR A 2 -16.80 -30.12 3.79
CA THR A 2 -15.67 -30.84 3.15
C THR A 2 -14.57 -29.87 2.71
N THR A 3 -13.36 -30.36 2.47
CA THR A 3 -12.25 -29.54 1.98
C THR A 3 -12.58 -28.81 0.67
N LYS A 4 -13.35 -29.45 -0.22
CA LYS A 4 -13.81 -28.84 -1.48
C LYS A 4 -14.77 -27.67 -1.25
N GLN A 5 -15.66 -27.79 -0.28
CA GLN A 5 -16.55 -26.69 0.11
C GLN A 5 -15.75 -25.52 0.70
N LEU A 6 -14.79 -25.79 1.58
CA LEU A 6 -13.94 -24.74 2.16
C LEU A 6 -13.08 -24.04 1.10
N GLN A 7 -12.53 -24.78 0.13
CA GLN A 7 -11.82 -24.21 -1.01
C GLN A 7 -12.72 -23.28 -1.83
N GLY A 8 -13.96 -23.70 -2.12
CA GLY A 8 -14.94 -22.88 -2.82
C GLY A 8 -15.25 -21.60 -2.07
N VAL A 9 -15.55 -21.69 -0.76
CA VAL A 9 -15.81 -20.52 0.09
C VAL A 9 -14.60 -19.59 0.12
N PHE A 10 -13.39 -20.12 0.30
CA PHE A 10 -12.16 -19.34 0.30
C PHE A 10 -12.01 -18.53 -0.98
N TRP A 11 -12.14 -19.16 -2.15
CA TRP A 11 -11.98 -18.46 -3.43
C TRP A 11 -13.07 -17.41 -3.68
N VAL A 12 -14.31 -17.69 -3.30
CA VAL A 12 -15.41 -16.72 -3.39
C VAL A 12 -15.12 -15.49 -2.53
N VAL A 13 -14.72 -15.70 -1.27
CA VAL A 13 -14.37 -14.61 -0.34
C VAL A 13 -13.17 -13.83 -0.85
N LEU A 14 -12.13 -14.51 -1.33
CA LEU A 14 -10.91 -13.87 -1.84
C LEU A 14 -11.21 -12.98 -3.05
N VAL A 15 -11.97 -13.46 -4.03
CA VAL A 15 -12.31 -12.67 -5.24
C VAL A 15 -13.18 -11.48 -4.87
N ALA A 16 -14.16 -11.66 -3.97
CA ALA A 16 -14.98 -10.55 -3.49
C ALA A 16 -14.14 -9.49 -2.76
N PHE A 17 -13.19 -9.93 -1.92
CA PHE A 17 -12.27 -9.03 -1.22
C PHE A 17 -11.38 -8.25 -2.19
N LEU A 18 -10.74 -8.92 -3.15
CA LEU A 18 -9.88 -8.26 -4.15
C LEU A 18 -10.67 -7.28 -5.03
N GLY A 19 -11.89 -7.64 -5.43
CA GLY A 19 -12.76 -6.75 -6.21
C GLY A 19 -13.16 -5.50 -5.43
N TRP A 20 -13.47 -5.65 -4.14
CA TRP A 20 -13.75 -4.52 -3.27
C TRP A 20 -12.52 -3.64 -3.04
N ASP A 21 -11.38 -4.24 -2.71
CA ASP A 21 -10.10 -3.55 -2.50
C ASP A 21 -9.70 -2.72 -3.72
N TRP A 22 -9.83 -3.28 -4.92
CA TRP A 22 -9.57 -2.56 -6.17
C TRP A 22 -10.51 -1.37 -6.37
N HIS A 23 -11.79 -1.52 -6.05
CA HIS A 23 -12.78 -0.46 -6.23
C HIS A 23 -12.65 0.66 -5.19
N ALA A 24 -12.29 0.30 -3.95
CA ALA A 24 -12.21 1.23 -2.82
C ALA A 24 -10.83 1.93 -2.72
N SER A 25 -9.77 1.30 -3.23
CA SER A 25 -8.43 1.86 -3.18
C SER A 25 -8.30 3.10 -4.05
N GLU A 26 -7.61 4.12 -3.52
CA GLU A 26 -7.27 5.29 -4.30
C GLU A 26 -6.35 4.91 -5.47
N PRO A 27 -6.49 5.57 -6.65
CA PRO A 27 -5.57 5.37 -7.74
C PRO A 27 -4.14 5.67 -7.32
N VAL A 28 -3.19 4.85 -7.78
CA VAL A 28 -1.77 5.07 -7.51
C VAL A 28 -1.34 6.45 -8.02
N ASN A 29 -1.00 7.34 -7.10
CA ASN A 29 -0.48 8.65 -7.43
C ASN A 29 1.04 8.58 -7.60
N LEU A 30 1.49 8.49 -8.85
CA LEU A 30 2.92 8.38 -9.21
C LEU A 30 3.78 9.59 -8.81
N ARG A 31 3.16 10.71 -8.44
CA ARG A 31 3.84 11.94 -8.01
C ARG A 31 3.75 12.17 -6.51
N GLN A 32 2.98 11.36 -5.81
CA GLN A 32 2.94 11.36 -4.37
C GLN A 32 4.02 10.40 -3.89
N GLU A 33 5.17 10.96 -3.59
CA GLU A 33 6.25 10.22 -2.95
C GLU A 33 5.68 9.62 -1.66
N PRO A 34 5.81 8.30 -1.44
CA PRO A 34 5.40 7.70 -0.18
C PRO A 34 6.06 8.48 0.96
N PRO A 35 5.33 8.80 2.04
CA PRO A 35 5.95 9.43 3.20
C PRO A 35 7.16 8.58 3.56
N LEU A 36 8.33 9.23 3.68
CA LEU A 36 9.62 8.55 3.82
C LEU A 36 9.55 7.62 5.04
N ILE A 37 9.26 6.34 4.84
CA ILE A 37 9.31 5.35 5.90
C ILE A 37 10.79 5.07 6.09
N ALA A 38 11.43 5.84 6.96
CA ALA A 38 12.79 5.59 7.41
C ALA A 38 12.79 4.31 8.26
N ALA A 39 12.82 3.14 7.61
CA ALA A 39 12.87 1.83 8.25
C ALA A 39 14.28 1.48 8.81
N GLY A 40 15.04 2.50 9.21
CA GLY A 40 16.33 2.36 9.87
C GLY A 40 16.47 3.47 10.93
N SER A 41 17.30 3.25 11.95
CA SER A 41 17.60 4.23 13.02
C SER A 41 18.34 5.50 12.54
N GLY A 42 18.41 5.72 11.23
CA GLY A 42 19.19 6.75 10.57
C GLY A 42 18.60 8.13 10.82
N GLN A 43 19.31 8.93 11.61
CA GLN A 43 19.18 10.37 11.77
C GLN A 43 18.52 11.07 10.57
N ALA A 44 17.59 11.98 10.85
CA ALA A 44 17.00 12.84 9.84
C ALA A 44 18.11 13.49 9.00
N ALA A 45 18.10 13.25 7.70
CA ALA A 45 19.02 13.94 6.81
C ALA A 45 18.72 15.44 6.91
N SER A 46 19.66 16.22 7.45
CA SER A 46 19.68 17.68 7.32
C SER A 46 20.03 17.99 5.86
N GLY A 47 19.06 17.78 4.99
CA GLY A 47 19.18 18.02 3.56
C GLY A 47 19.23 19.52 3.28
N GLY A 48 20.45 20.04 3.12
CA GLY A 48 20.78 21.09 2.16
C GLY A 48 20.22 22.48 2.41
N HIS A 49 21.05 23.36 2.95
CA HIS A 49 20.87 24.82 2.95
C HIS A 49 20.80 25.44 1.53
N CYS A 50 20.80 24.63 0.46
CA CYS A 50 20.96 25.07 -0.92
C CYS A 50 19.69 24.97 -1.79
N SER A 51 18.54 24.56 -1.25
CA SER A 51 17.28 24.48 -2.03
C SER A 51 16.15 25.38 -1.49
N LEU A 52 16.47 26.42 -0.71
CA LEU A 52 15.50 27.48 -0.43
C LEU A 52 15.40 28.38 -1.68
N ALA A 53 14.47 28.04 -2.59
CA ALA A 53 13.98 29.02 -3.55
C ALA A 53 13.32 30.16 -2.77
N LYS A 54 13.71 31.39 -3.08
CA LYS A 54 13.24 32.60 -2.41
C LYS A 54 11.74 32.85 -2.59
#